data_AF-A0A6I1JBX2-F1
#
_entry.id   AF-A0A6I1JBX2-F1
#
_cell.length_a   1.000
_cell.length_b   1.000
_cell.length_c   1.000
_cell.angle_alpha   90.00
_cell.angle_beta   90.00
_cell.angle_gamma   90.00
#
_symmetry.space_group_name_H-M   'P 1'
#
loop_
_entity.id
_entity.type
_entity.pdbx_description
1 polymer ?
#
loop_
_entity_poly.entity_id
_entity_poly.type
_entity_poly.pdbx_seq_one_letter_code
_entity_poly.pdbx_strand_id
1 'polypeptide(L)'
;MTDRFGDKKLLEGGLSIRTTLDPKLQVAARQALTAGLIRFDEQRGWRGPVTRIEDMRGDWGQRLAEIRSFNDIGWRLAVVIDAQGETARIGLQPGREASGQVSAARDIGLITAEGARWTRRPVSRTLNAGDVVYVEPLAGRDGQFRLRQIPEVSGGLVAMDPYTGRVLAMVGGFSFDQSQFNRATQ
;
A
#
# COMPACT_ATOMS: atom_id res chain seq x y z
N MET A 1 -8.74 23.38 14.31
CA MET A 1 -8.24 23.60 15.70
C MET A 1 -7.19 24.70 15.73
N THR A 2 -6.36 24.81 14.70
CA THR A 2 -5.50 25.97 14.40
C THR A 2 -6.25 27.29 14.47
N ASP A 3 -7.45 27.35 13.89
CA ASP A 3 -8.30 28.56 13.91
C ASP A 3 -8.89 28.94 15.28
N ARG A 4 -8.89 28.05 16.28
CA ARG A 4 -9.51 28.32 17.58
C ARG A 4 -8.52 28.61 18.71
N PHE A 5 -7.26 28.22 18.61
CA PHE A 5 -6.35 28.26 19.77
C PHE A 5 -4.91 28.74 19.52
N GLY A 6 -4.50 28.98 18.26
CA GLY A 6 -3.14 29.45 17.94
C GLY A 6 -2.05 28.42 18.20
N ASP A 7 -1.07 28.33 17.29
CA ASP A 7 -0.11 27.23 17.21
C ASP A 7 0.74 26.99 18.48
N LYS A 8 1.00 28.04 19.28
CA LYS A 8 1.88 27.94 20.46
C LYS A 8 1.26 27.22 21.66
N LYS A 9 -0.06 27.27 21.87
CA LYS A 9 -0.70 26.68 23.07
C LYS A 9 -1.01 25.19 22.95
N LEU A 10 -1.08 24.65 21.73
CA LEU A 10 -1.42 23.25 21.47
C LEU A 10 -0.24 22.29 21.65
N LEU A 11 0.98 22.72 21.33
CA LEU A 11 2.17 21.87 21.36
C LEU A 11 2.90 21.85 22.71
N GLU A 12 2.83 22.94 23.49
CA GLU A 12 3.65 23.10 24.72
C GLU A 12 2.86 22.93 26.04
N GLY A 13 1.53 22.76 25.97
CA GLY A 13 0.64 22.84 27.14
C GLY A 13 0.29 21.53 27.86
N GLY A 14 0.81 20.37 27.43
CA GLY A 14 0.45 19.08 28.04
C GLY A 14 -1.04 18.72 27.95
N LEU A 15 -1.76 19.26 26.96
CA LEU A 15 -3.19 19.05 26.79
C LEU A 15 -3.47 17.61 26.34
N SER A 16 -4.32 16.89 27.08
CA SER A 16 -4.85 15.59 26.67
C SER A 16 -6.08 15.80 25.79
N ILE A 17 -5.99 15.40 24.52
CA ILE A 17 -7.13 15.44 23.59
C ILE A 17 -7.91 14.14 23.73
N ARG A 18 -9.10 14.22 24.33
CA ARG A 18 -10.09 13.12 24.29
C ARG A 18 -11.00 13.32 23.08
N THR A 19 -11.00 12.35 22.17
CA THR A 19 -11.86 12.36 20.98
C THR A 19 -13.03 11.40 21.18
N THR A 20 -14.08 11.55 20.35
CA THR A 20 -15.22 10.61 20.31
C THR A 20 -14.94 9.38 19.45
N LEU A 21 -13.73 9.27 18.88
CA LEU A 21 -13.31 8.17 18.03
C LEU A 21 -13.33 6.87 18.82
N ASP A 22 -14.05 5.89 18.30
CA ASP A 22 -14.01 4.53 18.79
C ASP A 22 -12.88 3.79 18.04
N PRO A 23 -11.83 3.30 18.73
CA PRO A 23 -10.70 2.65 18.08
C PRO A 23 -11.08 1.39 17.27
N LYS A 24 -12.10 0.65 17.71
CA LYS A 24 -12.56 -0.57 17.00
C LYS A 24 -13.26 -0.18 15.71
N LEU A 25 -14.15 0.81 15.78
CA LEU A 25 -14.83 1.32 14.58
C LEU A 25 -13.86 1.98 13.61
N GLN A 26 -12.83 2.67 14.11
CA GLN A 26 -11.80 3.27 13.26
C GLN A 26 -11.01 2.23 12.46
N VAL A 27 -10.62 1.12 13.11
CA VAL A 27 -9.93 0.01 12.43
C VAL A 27 -10.85 -0.64 11.39
N ALA A 28 -12.10 -0.93 11.76
CA ALA A 28 -13.08 -1.52 10.85
C ALA A 28 -13.38 -0.61 9.63
N ALA A 29 -13.52 0.69 9.87
CA ALA A 29 -13.71 1.71 8.84
C ALA A 29 -12.55 1.72 7.83
N ARG A 30 -11.29 1.70 8.31
CA ARG A 30 -10.10 1.66 7.45
C ARG A 30 -10.10 0.40 6.60
N GLN A 31 -10.30 -0.77 7.21
CA GLN A 31 -10.33 -2.05 6.51
C GLN A 31 -11.43 -2.09 5.43
N ALA A 32 -12.64 -1.63 5.77
CA ALA A 32 -13.78 -1.62 4.85
C ALA A 32 -13.54 -0.72 3.64
N LEU A 33 -13.03 0.50 3.86
CA LEU A 33 -12.74 1.44 2.79
C LEU A 33 -11.61 0.91 1.89
N THR A 34 -10.48 0.50 2.47
CA THR A 34 -9.33 -0.05 1.72
C THR A 34 -9.75 -1.27 0.90
N ALA A 35 -10.46 -2.23 1.49
CA ALA A 35 -10.94 -3.42 0.77
C ALA A 35 -11.95 -3.08 -0.34
N GLY A 36 -12.81 -2.08 -0.13
CA GLY A 36 -13.75 -1.60 -1.13
C GLY A 36 -13.05 -0.99 -2.34
N LEU A 37 -12.06 -0.11 -2.10
CA LEU A 37 -11.27 0.54 -3.14
C LEU A 37 -10.46 -0.49 -3.95
N ILE A 38 -9.80 -1.43 -3.28
CA ILE A 38 -9.06 -2.52 -3.94
C ILE A 38 -9.99 -3.35 -4.82
N ARG A 39 -11.13 -3.80 -4.29
CA ARG A 39 -12.08 -4.63 -5.04
C ARG A 39 -12.57 -3.90 -6.29
N PHE A 40 -12.89 -2.62 -6.16
CA PHE A 40 -13.38 -1.82 -7.26
C PHE A 40 -12.31 -1.56 -8.33
N ASP A 41 -11.07 -1.32 -7.91
CA ASP A 41 -9.93 -1.14 -8.82
C ASP A 41 -9.60 -2.45 -9.57
N GLU A 42 -9.51 -3.58 -8.85
CA GLU A 42 -9.20 -4.88 -9.44
C GLU A 42 -10.27 -5.34 -10.45
N GLN A 43 -11.54 -4.94 -10.27
CA GLN A 43 -12.61 -5.24 -11.23
C GLN A 43 -12.41 -4.57 -12.59
N ARG A 44 -11.65 -3.47 -12.65
CA ARG A 44 -11.32 -2.75 -13.89
C ARG A 44 -10.05 -3.26 -14.57
N GLY A 45 -9.35 -4.18 -13.92
CA GLY A 45 -8.19 -4.86 -14.46
C GLY A 45 -6.86 -4.16 -14.18
N TRP A 46 -5.81 -4.79 -14.67
CA TRP A 46 -4.43 -4.36 -14.48
C TRP A 46 -4.12 -3.15 -15.37
N ARG A 47 -3.64 -2.07 -14.76
CA ARG A 47 -3.25 -0.80 -15.40
C ARG A 47 -1.76 -0.75 -15.75
N GLY A 48 -0.94 -1.55 -15.10
CA GLY A 48 0.50 -1.59 -15.33
C GLY A 48 1.31 -1.46 -14.05
N PRO A 49 2.64 -1.60 -14.15
CA PRO A 49 3.54 -1.48 -13.01
C PRO A 49 3.62 -0.03 -12.51
N VAL A 50 4.11 0.13 -11.28
CA VAL A 50 4.36 1.45 -10.66
C VAL A 50 5.40 2.23 -11.45
N THR A 51 6.46 1.53 -11.85
CA THR A 51 7.53 2.02 -12.70
C THR A 51 8.28 0.83 -13.30
N ARG A 52 9.30 1.08 -14.11
CA ARG A 52 10.17 0.04 -14.68
C ARG A 52 11.62 0.39 -14.46
N ILE A 53 12.40 -0.58 -14.00
CA ILE A 53 13.86 -0.52 -14.00
C ILE A 53 14.33 -0.99 -15.38
N GLU A 54 14.83 -0.06 -16.20
CA GLU A 54 15.25 -0.36 -17.58
C GLU A 54 16.52 -1.22 -17.62
N ASP A 55 17.49 -0.91 -16.75
CA ASP A 55 18.74 -1.64 -16.66
C ASP A 55 18.72 -2.65 -15.51
N MET A 56 18.31 -3.86 -15.84
CA MET A 56 18.38 -5.02 -14.94
C MET A 56 19.77 -5.66 -14.88
N ARG A 57 20.80 -5.06 -15.51
CA ARG A 57 22.20 -5.52 -15.38
C ARG A 57 22.78 -5.07 -14.04
N GLY A 58 23.45 -6.00 -13.36
CA GLY A 58 23.99 -5.78 -12.02
C GLY A 58 22.92 -5.94 -10.93
N ASP A 59 23.06 -5.17 -9.85
CA ASP A 59 22.22 -5.32 -8.67
C ASP A 59 20.93 -4.48 -8.78
N TRP A 60 19.81 -5.16 -9.03
CA TRP A 60 18.48 -4.54 -9.03
C TRP A 60 18.06 -4.03 -7.64
N GLY A 61 18.61 -4.60 -6.56
CA GLY A 61 18.22 -4.28 -5.19
C GLY A 61 18.56 -2.85 -4.79
N GLN A 62 19.71 -2.34 -5.25
CA GLN A 62 20.09 -0.94 -5.01
C GLN A 62 19.10 0.03 -5.65
N ARG A 63 18.74 -0.21 -6.92
CA ARG A 63 17.79 0.64 -7.66
C ARG A 63 16.40 0.57 -7.06
N LEU A 64 15.95 -0.62 -6.69
CA LEU A 64 14.65 -0.83 -6.06
C LEU A 64 14.57 -0.17 -4.67
N ALA A 65 15.66 -0.12 -3.90
CA ALA A 65 15.72 0.50 -2.58
C ALA A 65 15.60 2.04 -2.59
N GLU A 66 15.84 2.68 -3.73
CA GLU A 66 15.63 4.13 -3.92
C GLU A 66 14.16 4.47 -4.22
N ILE A 67 13.34 3.49 -4.59
CA ILE A 67 11.93 3.72 -4.90
C ILE A 67 11.14 3.81 -3.60
N ARG A 68 10.47 4.94 -3.36
CA ARG A 68 9.61 5.11 -2.18
C ARG A 68 8.46 4.10 -2.22
N SER A 69 8.33 3.32 -1.15
CA SER A 69 7.23 2.38 -0.93
C SER A 69 6.25 2.90 0.13
N PHE A 70 5.00 2.47 0.03
CA PHE A 70 3.97 2.72 1.04
C PHE A 70 3.94 1.57 2.04
N ASN A 71 4.33 1.84 3.29
CA ASN A 71 4.47 0.79 4.31
C ASN A 71 3.19 0.61 5.14
N ASP A 72 2.20 1.50 5.00
CA ASP A 72 0.99 1.51 5.82
C ASP A 72 -0.12 0.55 5.33
N ILE A 73 0.07 -0.09 4.18
CA ILE A 73 -0.92 -0.97 3.52
C ILE A 73 -0.57 -2.46 3.60
N GLY A 74 0.55 -2.83 4.24
CA GLY A 74 0.99 -4.22 4.37
C GLY A 74 1.47 -4.87 3.07
N TRP A 75 1.58 -4.10 2.00
CA TRP A 75 2.13 -4.54 0.72
C TRP A 75 3.64 -4.28 0.68
N ARG A 76 4.37 -5.11 -0.07
CA ARG A 76 5.79 -4.96 -0.33
C ARG A 76 6.01 -4.53 -1.77
N LEU A 77 6.97 -3.66 -2.00
CA LEU A 77 7.41 -3.33 -3.35
C LEU A 77 8.34 -4.44 -3.85
N ALA A 78 8.24 -4.80 -5.12
CA ALA A 78 9.06 -5.82 -5.75
C ALA A 78 9.38 -5.47 -7.20
N VAL A 79 10.52 -5.93 -7.70
CA VAL A 79 10.86 -5.91 -9.13
C VAL A 79 10.63 -7.29 -9.73
N VAL A 80 10.06 -7.36 -10.91
CA VAL A 80 9.94 -8.59 -11.69
C VAL A 80 11.32 -8.90 -12.29
N ILE A 81 11.88 -10.05 -11.92
CA ILE A 81 13.17 -10.52 -12.44
C ILE A 81 12.93 -11.23 -13.79
N ASP A 82 11.93 -12.11 -13.82
CA ASP A 82 11.47 -12.79 -15.01
C ASP A 82 9.98 -13.14 -14.89
N ALA A 83 9.33 -13.37 -16.04
CA ALA A 83 7.96 -13.84 -16.12
C ALA A 83 7.85 -14.88 -17.23
N GLN A 84 7.34 -16.07 -16.90
CA GLN A 84 7.26 -17.21 -17.80
C GLN A 84 5.93 -17.94 -17.61
N GLY A 85 5.15 -18.07 -18.68
CA GLY A 85 3.83 -18.71 -18.64
C GLY A 85 2.92 -18.11 -17.57
N GLU A 86 2.66 -18.89 -16.52
CA GLU A 86 1.76 -18.59 -15.40
C GLU A 86 2.50 -18.21 -14.10
N THR A 87 3.80 -17.95 -14.18
CA THR A 87 4.60 -17.52 -13.02
C THR A 87 5.47 -16.31 -13.34
N ALA A 88 5.77 -15.52 -12.31
CA ALA A 88 6.79 -14.49 -12.35
C ALA A 88 7.64 -14.53 -11.10
N ARG A 89 8.96 -14.54 -11.27
CA ARG A 89 9.92 -14.44 -10.19
C ARG A 89 10.14 -12.97 -9.88
N ILE A 90 10.02 -12.62 -8.61
CA ILE A 90 10.11 -11.23 -8.13
C ILE A 90 11.22 -11.10 -7.09
N GLY A 91 11.94 -9.99 -7.13
CA GLY A 91 12.87 -9.57 -6.08
C GLY A 91 12.19 -8.55 -5.19
N LEU A 92 12.07 -8.82 -3.89
CA LEU A 92 11.45 -7.89 -2.95
C LEU A 92 12.40 -6.74 -2.64
N GLN A 93 11.85 -5.56 -2.41
CA GLN A 93 12.62 -4.38 -2.03
C GLN A 93 13.44 -4.68 -0.75
N PRO A 94 14.78 -4.55 -0.81
CA PRO A 94 15.61 -4.78 0.35
C PRO A 94 15.43 -3.65 1.36
N GLY A 95 15.57 -3.99 2.64
CA GLY A 95 15.66 -3.00 3.70
C GLY A 95 17.00 -2.25 3.69
N ARG A 96 17.13 -1.28 4.59
CA ARG A 96 18.40 -0.62 4.89
C ARG A 96 18.94 -1.11 6.22
N GLU A 97 20.26 -1.28 6.26
CA GLU A 97 20.97 -1.63 7.49
C GLU A 97 21.04 -0.43 8.45
N ALA A 98 21.46 -0.66 9.69
CA ALA A 98 21.65 0.42 10.67
C ALA A 98 22.65 1.50 10.20
N SER A 99 23.55 1.14 9.28
CA SER A 99 24.51 2.05 8.63
C SER A 99 23.86 2.97 7.58
N GLY A 100 22.57 2.77 7.24
CA GLY A 100 21.87 3.44 6.16
C GLY A 100 22.13 2.85 4.76
N GLN A 101 23.07 1.91 4.66
CA GLN A 101 23.35 1.20 3.41
C GLN A 101 22.20 0.25 3.06
N VAL A 102 21.97 0.06 1.75
CA VAL A 102 21.00 -0.92 1.26
C VAL A 102 21.51 -2.30 1.62
N SER A 103 20.68 -3.10 2.28
CA SER A 103 21.04 -4.47 2.64
C SER A 103 21.47 -5.26 1.41
N ALA A 104 22.48 -6.10 1.55
CA ALA A 104 22.89 -7.04 0.51
C ALA A 104 21.93 -8.23 0.35
N ALA A 105 21.01 -8.45 1.30
CA ALA A 105 20.04 -9.55 1.26
C ALA A 105 19.07 -9.39 0.08
N ARG A 106 18.86 -10.46 -0.68
CA ARG A 106 17.97 -10.48 -1.85
C ARG A 106 16.87 -11.51 -1.62
N ASP A 107 15.76 -11.06 -1.05
CA ASP A 107 14.58 -11.88 -0.90
C ASP A 107 13.90 -12.05 -2.26
N ILE A 108 13.62 -13.30 -2.63
CA ILE A 108 12.93 -13.65 -3.87
C ILE A 108 11.57 -14.23 -3.53
N GLY A 109 10.57 -13.83 -4.31
CA GLY A 109 9.21 -14.37 -4.25
C GLY A 109 8.74 -14.87 -5.61
N LEU A 110 7.58 -15.49 -5.61
CA LEU A 110 6.91 -15.99 -6.80
C LEU A 110 5.48 -15.47 -6.87
N ILE A 111 5.11 -14.85 -7.99
CA ILE A 111 3.71 -14.61 -8.34
C ILE A 111 3.27 -15.78 -9.21
N THR A 112 2.20 -16.47 -8.80
CA THR A 112 1.57 -17.56 -9.55
C THR A 112 0.29 -17.08 -10.25
N ALA A 113 -0.31 -17.93 -11.09
CA ALA A 113 -1.63 -17.68 -11.66
C ALA A 113 -2.68 -17.32 -10.59
N GLU A 114 -2.61 -17.93 -9.40
CA GLU A 114 -3.49 -17.58 -8.29
C GLU A 114 -3.26 -16.13 -7.83
N GLY A 115 -1.98 -15.76 -7.64
CA GLY A 115 -1.59 -14.42 -7.22
C GLY A 115 -1.92 -13.32 -8.23
N ALA A 116 -2.04 -13.64 -9.52
CA ALA A 116 -2.37 -12.68 -10.58
C ALA A 116 -3.78 -12.88 -11.17
N ARG A 117 -4.60 -13.78 -10.61
CA ARG A 117 -5.88 -14.22 -11.21
C ARG A 117 -6.82 -13.06 -11.53
N TRP A 118 -6.82 -12.02 -10.69
CA TRP A 118 -7.69 -10.86 -10.83
C TRP A 118 -7.40 -10.05 -12.10
N THR A 119 -6.18 -10.15 -12.65
CA THR A 119 -5.80 -9.47 -13.90
C THR A 119 -6.46 -10.05 -15.14
N ARG A 120 -7.05 -11.27 -15.02
CA ARG A 120 -7.70 -12.02 -16.11
C ARG A 120 -6.80 -12.25 -17.33
N ARG A 121 -5.48 -12.24 -17.12
CA ARG A 121 -4.45 -12.43 -18.13
C ARG A 121 -3.36 -13.36 -17.59
N PRO A 122 -2.70 -14.17 -18.44
CA PRO A 122 -1.52 -14.94 -18.06
C PRO A 122 -0.45 -14.03 -17.44
N VAL A 123 0.27 -14.53 -16.43
CA VAL A 123 1.29 -13.73 -15.73
C VAL A 123 2.33 -13.15 -16.69
N SER A 124 2.82 -13.96 -17.64
CA SER A 124 3.78 -13.55 -18.67
C SER A 124 3.27 -12.49 -19.66
N ARG A 125 1.94 -12.29 -19.77
CA ARG A 125 1.35 -11.20 -20.57
C ARG A 125 1.05 -9.95 -19.76
N THR A 126 1.10 -10.06 -18.43
CA THR A 126 0.78 -8.99 -17.48
C THR A 126 2.05 -8.29 -17.00
N LEU A 127 3.13 -9.07 -16.78
CA LEU A 127 4.37 -8.62 -16.16
C LEU A 127 5.57 -8.87 -17.08
N ASN A 128 6.51 -7.92 -17.09
CA ASN A 128 7.76 -8.00 -17.81
C ASN A 128 8.94 -7.84 -16.85
N ALA A 129 10.11 -8.35 -17.24
CA ALA A 129 11.34 -8.11 -16.47
C ALA A 129 11.59 -6.60 -16.31
N GLY A 130 11.98 -6.20 -15.11
CA GLY A 130 12.18 -4.80 -14.71
C GLY A 130 10.92 -4.10 -14.20
N ASP A 131 9.72 -4.67 -14.36
CA ASP A 131 8.49 -4.08 -13.84
C ASP A 131 8.53 -4.00 -12.30
N VAL A 132 8.26 -2.82 -11.74
CA VAL A 132 8.17 -2.62 -10.30
C VAL A 132 6.70 -2.63 -9.90
N VAL A 133 6.33 -3.56 -9.02
CA VAL A 133 4.95 -3.86 -8.65
C VAL A 133 4.79 -3.97 -7.13
N TYR A 134 3.58 -3.73 -6.65
CA TYR A 134 3.21 -4.06 -5.28
C TYR A 134 2.78 -5.52 -5.19
N VAL A 135 3.19 -6.16 -4.11
CA VAL A 135 2.88 -7.56 -3.83
C VAL A 135 2.50 -7.77 -2.38
N GLU A 136 1.61 -8.73 -2.13
CA GLU A 136 1.20 -9.12 -0.79
C GLU A 136 1.49 -10.61 -0.59
N PRO A 137 2.12 -11.02 0.52
CA PRO A 137 2.32 -12.44 0.82
C PRO A 137 1.00 -13.20 0.86
N LEU A 138 0.95 -14.37 0.22
CA LEU A 138 -0.21 -15.25 0.31
C LEU A 138 -0.17 -16.05 1.62
N ALA A 139 -1.23 -15.92 2.43
CA ALA A 139 -1.33 -16.62 3.70
C ALA A 139 -1.26 -18.15 3.50
N GLY A 140 -0.38 -18.83 4.24
CA GLY A 140 -0.18 -20.28 4.13
C GLY A 140 0.60 -20.74 2.89
N ARG A 141 1.23 -19.81 2.16
CA ARG A 141 2.07 -20.11 0.99
C ARG A 141 3.40 -19.35 1.07
N ASP A 142 4.38 -19.94 1.72
CA ASP A 142 5.70 -19.33 1.87
C ASP A 142 6.33 -19.01 0.52
N GLY A 143 6.84 -17.79 0.39
CA GLY A 143 7.46 -17.29 -0.83
C GLY A 143 6.50 -17.01 -1.99
N GLN A 144 5.19 -17.23 -1.85
CA GLN A 144 4.21 -16.87 -2.88
C GLN A 144 3.51 -15.54 -2.57
N PHE A 145 3.26 -14.79 -3.63
CA PHE A 145 2.76 -13.44 -3.54
C PHE A 145 1.59 -13.19 -4.49
N ARG A 146 0.65 -12.36 -4.04
CA ARG A 146 -0.43 -11.80 -4.84
C ARG A 146 0.01 -10.47 -5.43
N LEU A 147 -0.24 -10.27 -6.72
CA LEU A 147 -0.05 -8.98 -7.38
C LEU A 147 -1.06 -7.98 -6.85
N ARG A 148 -0.59 -6.78 -6.48
CA ARG A 148 -1.41 -5.68 -6.00
C ARG A 148 -1.20 -4.44 -6.86
N GLN A 149 -2.25 -3.63 -6.91
CA GLN A 149 -2.30 -2.36 -7.64
C GLN A 149 -2.84 -1.31 -6.69
N ILE A 150 -2.18 -0.15 -6.66
CA ILE A 150 -2.68 0.99 -5.89
C ILE A 150 -3.94 1.52 -6.59
N PRO A 151 -5.09 1.58 -5.91
CA PRO A 151 -6.29 2.16 -6.48
C PRO A 151 -6.07 3.61 -6.92
N GLU A 152 -6.46 3.93 -8.15
CA GLU A 152 -6.45 5.32 -8.65
C GLU A 152 -7.55 6.16 -8.01
N VAL A 153 -8.65 5.49 -7.66
CA VAL A 153 -9.78 6.14 -7.00
C VAL A 153 -9.53 6.29 -5.50
N SER A 154 -9.96 7.42 -4.96
CA SER A 154 -10.00 7.67 -3.54
C SER A 154 -11.44 7.59 -3.03
N GLY A 155 -11.59 7.49 -1.72
CA GLY A 155 -12.89 7.54 -1.06
C GLY A 155 -12.77 8.03 0.37
N GLY A 156 -13.91 8.26 1.00
CA GLY A 156 -14.01 8.60 2.40
C GLY A 156 -15.07 7.75 3.08
N LEU A 157 -14.89 7.51 4.39
CA LEU A 157 -15.88 6.84 5.23
C LEU A 157 -16.02 7.64 6.53
N VAL A 158 -17.25 7.93 6.90
CA VAL A 158 -17.60 8.53 8.20
C VAL A 158 -18.66 7.67 8.87
N ALA A 159 -18.41 7.30 10.13
CA ALA A 159 -19.40 6.64 10.98
C ALA A 159 -19.79 7.58 12.13
N MET A 160 -21.08 7.81 12.31
CA MET A 160 -21.62 8.71 13.34
C MET A 160 -22.66 8.02 14.19
N ASP A 161 -22.71 8.39 15.46
CA ASP A 161 -23.85 8.10 16.33
C ASP A 161 -25.02 9.03 15.94
N PRO A 162 -26.17 8.50 15.45
CA PRO A 162 -27.28 9.30 14.98
C PRO A 162 -28.00 10.07 16.10
N TYR A 163 -27.87 9.65 17.36
CA TYR A 163 -28.53 10.31 18.50
C TYR A 163 -27.72 11.48 19.05
N THR A 164 -26.39 11.39 18.99
CA THR A 164 -25.50 12.41 19.59
C THR A 164 -24.72 13.23 18.57
N GLY A 165 -24.74 12.84 17.28
CA GLY A 165 -23.95 13.47 16.23
C GLY A 165 -22.44 13.24 16.38
N ARG A 166 -22.01 12.37 17.29
CA ARG A 166 -20.59 12.09 17.52
C ARG A 166 -20.01 11.30 16.36
N VAL A 167 -18.85 11.72 15.88
CA VAL A 167 -18.07 10.97 14.88
C VAL A 167 -17.31 9.87 15.61
N LEU A 168 -17.63 8.62 15.27
CA LEU A 168 -17.05 7.42 15.86
C LEU A 168 -15.86 6.91 15.05
N ALA A 169 -15.89 7.08 13.72
CA ALA A 169 -14.78 6.75 12.84
C ALA A 169 -14.76 7.68 11.61
N MET A 170 -13.57 7.99 11.13
CA MET A 170 -13.36 8.82 9.94
C MET A 170 -12.10 8.37 9.19
N VAL A 171 -12.24 8.09 7.89
CA VAL A 171 -11.15 7.70 7.00
C VAL A 171 -11.26 8.51 5.72
N GLY A 172 -10.19 9.23 5.34
CA GLY A 172 -10.19 10.18 4.22
C GLY A 172 -9.49 9.71 2.94
N GLY A 173 -9.04 8.45 2.86
CA GLY A 173 -8.31 7.96 1.69
C GLY A 173 -7.78 6.52 1.84
N PHE A 174 -7.15 6.03 0.77
CA PHE A 174 -6.62 4.66 0.67
C PHE A 174 -5.37 4.42 1.54
N SER A 175 -4.42 5.36 1.50
CA SER A 175 -3.19 5.36 2.29
C SER A 175 -2.90 6.79 2.73
N PHE A 176 -2.50 6.96 3.99
CA PHE A 176 -2.10 8.27 4.53
C PHE A 176 -0.71 8.66 4.00
N ASP A 177 0.15 7.66 3.75
CA ASP A 177 1.49 7.85 3.18
C ASP A 177 1.44 8.27 1.70
N GLN A 178 0.42 7.81 0.96
CA GLN A 178 0.17 8.21 -0.42
C GLN A 178 -0.31 9.66 -0.53
N SER A 179 -1.15 10.09 0.41
CA SER A 179 -1.70 11.44 0.40
C SER A 179 -2.13 11.83 1.81
N GLN A 180 -1.48 12.84 2.38
CA GLN A 180 -1.89 13.46 3.64
C GLN A 180 -3.17 14.30 3.50
N PHE A 181 -3.78 14.33 2.31
CA PHE A 181 -5.06 15.01 2.06
C PHE A 181 -6.20 14.25 2.72
N ASN A 182 -6.78 14.83 3.76
CA ASN A 182 -7.97 14.31 4.42
C ASN A 182 -9.23 14.69 3.64
N ARG A 183 -9.63 13.87 2.65
CA ARG A 183 -10.85 14.09 1.84
C ARG A 183 -12.17 13.87 2.59
N ALA A 184 -12.12 13.50 3.87
CA ALA A 184 -13.32 13.49 4.71
C ALA A 184 -13.68 14.89 5.23
N THR A 185 -12.77 15.87 5.11
CA THR A 185 -12.96 17.22 5.65
C THR A 185 -12.44 18.36 4.75
N GLN A 186 -11.70 18.06 3.68
CA GLN A 186 -11.13 19.04 2.73
C GLN A 186 -11.55 18.74 1.30
#